data_AF-A0A914LED1-F1
#
_entry.id   AF-A0A914LED1-F1
#
_cell.length_a   1.000
_cell.length_b   1.000
_cell.length_c   1.000
_cell.angle_alpha   90.00
_cell.angle_beta   90.00
_cell.angle_gamma   90.00
#
_symmetry.space_group_name_H-M   'P 1'
#
loop_
_entity.id
_entity.type
_entity.pdbx_description
1 polymer ?
#
loop_
_entity_poly.entity_id
_entity_poly.type
_entity_poly.pdbx_seq_one_letter_code
_entity_poly.pdbx_strand_id
1 'polypeptide(L)'
;MLTDDQREKIIELVEDFKEKTKRPNSTIPCIREGLRLVVALAKDKIGFGYPGNTYLCSNGIGQWKLPNTTKCESDVQGIEVNKDEIIHCYTLRWLVNIHEKEYKTLANAGNALLNKNNTFDALKNYIINLRELYIQRFSTFDYDVSNENKSPQQYSYKLLAIISIIISLILGLVLFILICQRRQIQNYLDQRNASRTETQLMTPMQPVEVVKKRREREEARNLVNL
;
A
#
# COMPACT_ATOMS: atom_id res chain seq x y z
N MET A 1 -26.57 14.14 -22.12
CA MET A 1 -25.67 13.43 -21.18
C MET A 1 -25.75 14.01 -19.79
N LEU A 2 -25.66 15.34 -19.65
CA LEU A 2 -25.91 16.04 -18.40
C LEU A 2 -27.07 17.02 -18.59
N THR A 3 -27.84 17.28 -17.52
CA THR A 3 -28.72 18.45 -17.44
C THR A 3 -27.90 19.73 -17.21
N ASP A 4 -28.52 20.90 -17.30
CA ASP A 4 -27.84 22.17 -17.04
C ASP A 4 -27.35 22.27 -15.58
N ASP A 5 -28.18 21.90 -14.60
CA ASP A 5 -27.76 21.82 -13.19
C ASP A 5 -26.58 20.88 -12.96
N GLN A 6 -26.56 19.73 -13.66
CA GLN A 6 -25.46 18.78 -13.55
C GLN A 6 -24.19 19.34 -14.19
N ARG A 7 -24.32 20.06 -15.31
CA ARG A 7 -23.21 20.73 -15.98
C ARG A 7 -22.60 21.79 -15.06
N GLU A 8 -23.40 22.62 -14.41
CA GLU A 8 -22.93 23.63 -13.46
C GLU A 8 -22.14 23.00 -12.31
N LYS A 9 -22.65 21.90 -11.74
CA LYS A 9 -21.93 21.16 -10.69
C LYS A 9 -20.60 20.56 -11.17
N ILE A 10 -20.53 20.11 -12.43
CA ILE A 10 -19.25 19.66 -13.01
C ILE A 10 -18.29 20.83 -13.18
N ILE A 11 -18.76 22.00 -13.60
CA ILE A 11 -17.93 23.22 -13.70
C ILE A 11 -17.39 23.60 -12.33
N GLU A 12 -18.23 23.61 -11.29
CA GLU A 12 -17.80 23.86 -9.91
C GLU A 12 -16.71 22.87 -9.44
N LEU A 13 -16.85 21.59 -9.78
CA LEU A 13 -15.85 20.57 -9.46
C LEU A 13 -14.53 20.78 -10.21
N VAL A 14 -14.57 21.28 -11.44
CA VAL A 14 -13.38 21.61 -12.23
C VAL A 14 -12.65 22.82 -11.65
N GLU A 15 -13.38 23.86 -11.23
CA GLU A 15 -12.77 25.01 -10.56
C GLU A 15 -12.21 24.64 -9.18
N ASP A 16 -12.93 23.83 -8.39
CA ASP A 16 -12.41 23.31 -7.13
C ASP A 16 -11.18 22.42 -7.33
N PHE A 17 -11.15 21.59 -8.39
CA PHE A 17 -9.97 20.80 -8.76
C PHE A 17 -8.73 21.69 -8.91
N LYS A 18 -8.86 22.80 -9.63
CA LYS A 18 -7.78 23.78 -9.81
C LYS A 18 -7.35 24.38 -8.48
N GLU A 19 -8.27 24.91 -7.69
CA GLU A 19 -7.92 25.57 -6.44
C GLU A 19 -7.31 24.61 -5.40
N LYS A 20 -7.80 23.37 -5.30
CA LYS A 20 -7.27 22.40 -4.32
C LYS A 20 -5.92 21.80 -4.72
N THR A 21 -5.61 21.76 -6.01
CA THR A 21 -4.30 21.30 -6.51
C THR A 21 -3.24 22.39 -6.48
N LYS A 22 -3.62 23.64 -6.15
CA LYS A 22 -2.71 24.78 -6.01
C LYS A 22 -1.70 24.58 -4.87
N ARG A 23 -0.44 24.95 -5.12
CA ARG A 23 0.65 24.99 -4.13
C ARG A 23 1.38 26.33 -4.22
N PRO A 24 0.91 27.38 -3.52
CA PRO A 24 1.43 28.75 -3.66
C PRO A 24 2.95 28.89 -3.48
N ASN A 25 3.56 27.99 -2.72
CA ASN A 25 5.00 27.99 -2.44
C ASN A 25 5.84 27.16 -3.43
N SER A 26 5.21 26.53 -4.43
CA SER A 26 5.93 25.74 -5.42
C SER A 26 6.78 26.63 -6.34
N THR A 27 7.98 26.17 -6.64
CA THR A 27 8.86 26.76 -7.65
C THR A 27 8.38 26.48 -9.08
N ILE A 28 7.45 25.53 -9.26
CA ILE A 28 6.86 25.18 -10.55
C ILE A 28 5.57 25.99 -10.77
N PRO A 29 5.51 26.89 -11.77
CA PRO A 29 4.35 27.76 -11.98
C PRO A 29 3.01 27.01 -12.12
N CYS A 30 3.00 25.87 -12.82
CA CYS A 30 1.83 25.01 -13.01
C CYS A 30 1.18 24.61 -11.68
N ILE A 31 2.00 24.22 -10.71
CA ILE A 31 1.53 23.74 -9.42
C ILE A 31 1.14 24.95 -8.55
N ARG A 32 1.89 26.04 -8.66
CA ARG A 32 1.62 27.29 -7.94
C ARG A 32 0.26 27.89 -8.23
N GLU A 33 -0.22 27.74 -9.45
CA GLU A 33 -1.51 28.28 -9.90
C GLU A 33 -2.66 27.27 -9.83
N GLY A 34 -2.35 26.00 -9.59
CA GLY A 34 -3.32 24.90 -9.61
C GLY A 34 -3.44 24.25 -10.98
N LEU A 35 -3.68 22.94 -10.98
CA LEU A 35 -3.78 22.15 -12.20
C LEU A 35 -5.11 22.44 -12.90
N ARG A 36 -5.05 22.65 -14.22
CA ARG A 36 -6.25 22.89 -15.03
C ARG A 36 -6.81 21.57 -15.53
N LEU A 37 -8.14 21.46 -15.52
CA LEU A 37 -8.87 20.29 -15.99
C LEU A 37 -9.91 20.70 -17.03
N VAL A 38 -9.97 19.97 -18.12
CA VAL A 38 -11.00 20.08 -19.16
C VAL A 38 -11.74 18.77 -19.24
N VAL A 39 -13.07 18.86 -19.23
CA VAL A 39 -13.98 17.73 -19.39
C VAL A 39 -14.72 17.89 -20.71
N ALA A 40 -14.54 16.95 -21.62
CA ALA A 40 -15.23 16.92 -22.91
C ALA A 40 -16.28 15.79 -22.93
N LEU A 41 -17.52 16.15 -23.29
CA LEU A 41 -18.62 15.21 -23.47
C LEU A 41 -18.69 14.82 -24.94
N ALA A 42 -18.32 13.58 -25.26
CA ALA A 42 -18.43 13.02 -26.61
C ALA A 42 -19.78 12.36 -26.81
N LYS A 43 -20.38 12.57 -27.99
CA LYS A 43 -21.69 12.00 -28.35
C LYS A 43 -21.58 10.50 -28.65
N ASP A 44 -20.52 10.12 -29.37
CA ASP A 44 -20.37 8.80 -29.96
C ASP A 44 -19.14 8.09 -29.36
N LYS A 45 -18.09 7.82 -30.14
CA LYS A 45 -16.88 7.15 -29.65
C LYS A 45 -15.83 8.16 -29.15
N ILE A 46 -14.93 7.65 -28.31
CA ILE A 46 -13.70 8.32 -27.89
C ILE A 46 -12.51 7.61 -28.55
N GLY A 47 -11.46 8.35 -28.91
CA GLY A 47 -10.18 7.79 -29.38
C GLY A 47 -9.61 8.42 -30.66
N PHE A 48 -8.77 7.70 -31.38
CA PHE A 48 -8.18 8.15 -32.65
C PHE A 48 -8.92 7.50 -33.83
N GLY A 49 -9.30 8.28 -34.85
CA GLY A 49 -9.83 7.76 -36.12
C GLY A 49 -11.34 7.46 -36.20
N TYR A 50 -12.17 7.92 -35.24
CA TYR A 50 -13.63 7.81 -35.33
C TYR A 50 -14.29 9.17 -35.61
N PRO A 51 -15.26 9.26 -36.54
CA PRO A 51 -16.11 10.43 -36.70
C PRO A 51 -16.96 10.59 -35.43
N GLY A 52 -16.83 11.73 -34.75
CA GLY A 52 -17.50 12.01 -33.47
C GLY A 52 -16.58 11.95 -32.24
N ASN A 53 -15.30 11.59 -32.39
CA ASN A 53 -14.31 11.77 -31.34
C ASN A 53 -14.20 13.25 -30.97
N THR A 54 -14.21 13.54 -29.67
CA THR A 54 -13.77 14.84 -29.18
C THR A 54 -12.27 15.03 -29.51
N TYR A 55 -11.91 16.26 -29.83
CA TYR A 55 -10.55 16.61 -30.23
C TYR A 55 -9.56 16.60 -29.04
N LEU A 56 -9.98 16.22 -27.84
CA LEU A 56 -9.14 16.27 -26.63
C LEU A 56 -8.16 15.09 -26.65
N CYS A 57 -8.59 13.83 -26.74
CA CYS A 57 -7.68 12.67 -26.71
C CYS A 57 -6.93 12.43 -28.04
N SER A 58 -7.37 13.06 -29.14
CA SER A 58 -6.86 12.78 -30.50
C SER A 58 -5.76 13.74 -30.99
N ASN A 59 -5.77 15.02 -30.58
CA ASN A 59 -4.75 16.00 -31.00
C ASN A 59 -3.69 16.21 -29.92
N GLY A 60 -2.67 15.34 -29.91
CA GLY A 60 -1.65 15.29 -28.87
C GLY A 60 -1.10 16.65 -28.44
N ILE A 61 -1.31 17.03 -27.17
CA ILE A 61 -0.65 18.07 -26.32
C ILE A 61 -0.56 19.50 -26.88
N GLY A 62 -0.57 19.73 -28.19
CA GLY A 62 -0.20 20.98 -28.84
C GLY A 62 -1.36 21.94 -29.12
N GLN A 63 -2.61 21.48 -29.16
CA GLN A 63 -3.75 22.31 -29.57
C GLN A 63 -4.58 22.88 -28.41
N TRP A 64 -4.47 22.31 -27.21
CA TRP A 64 -5.08 22.87 -25.98
C TRP A 64 -4.10 23.74 -25.18
N LYS A 65 -3.02 24.15 -25.84
CA LYS A 65 -2.14 25.21 -25.35
C LYS A 65 -2.85 26.53 -25.55
N LEU A 66 -3.03 27.28 -24.47
CA LEU A 66 -3.45 28.68 -24.61
C LEU A 66 -2.35 29.43 -25.40
N PRO A 67 -2.71 30.18 -26.46
CA PRO A 67 -1.74 31.01 -27.16
C PRO A 67 -1.09 31.98 -26.17
N ASN A 68 0.22 32.19 -26.27
CA ASN A 68 1.00 33.14 -25.47
C ASN A 68 1.09 32.87 -23.96
N THR A 69 0.86 31.63 -23.52
CA THR A 69 1.05 31.26 -22.12
C THR A 69 2.38 30.54 -21.90
N THR A 70 2.91 30.63 -20.68
CA THR A 70 4.12 29.90 -20.31
C THR A 70 3.92 28.39 -20.53
N LYS A 71 5.02 27.64 -20.71
CA LYS A 71 4.98 26.17 -20.90
C LYS A 71 4.07 25.48 -19.87
N CYS A 72 4.01 26.05 -18.67
CA CYS A 72 3.17 25.56 -17.57
C CYS A 72 1.67 25.88 -17.66
N GLU A 73 1.30 27.03 -18.19
CA GLU A 73 -0.11 27.42 -18.39
C GLU A 73 -0.73 26.74 -19.61
N SER A 74 0.12 26.16 -20.47
CA SER A 74 -0.28 25.45 -21.68
C SER A 74 -0.62 23.97 -21.45
N ASP A 75 -0.23 23.40 -20.29
CA ASP A 75 -0.43 21.99 -19.99
C ASP A 75 -1.73 21.77 -19.20
N VAL A 76 -2.71 21.14 -19.85
CA VAL A 76 -4.06 20.93 -19.33
C VAL A 76 -4.32 19.43 -19.12
N GLN A 77 -4.96 19.06 -18.01
CA GLN A 77 -5.53 17.73 -17.84
C GLN A 77 -6.78 17.58 -18.69
N GLY A 78 -6.91 16.48 -19.41
CA GLY A 78 -8.09 16.21 -20.23
C GLY A 78 -8.80 14.94 -19.81
N ILE A 79 -10.11 15.02 -19.61
CA ILE A 79 -11.01 13.89 -19.48
C ILE A 79 -11.99 13.94 -20.65
N GLU A 80 -12.15 12.82 -21.34
CA GLU A 80 -13.24 12.60 -22.29
C GLU A 80 -14.21 11.58 -21.73
N VAL A 81 -15.50 11.82 -21.94
CA VAL A 81 -16.55 10.88 -21.54
C VAL A 81 -17.62 10.77 -22.61
N ASN A 82 -18.05 9.55 -22.90
CA ASN A 82 -19.24 9.26 -23.68
C ASN A 82 -20.17 8.36 -22.84
N LYS A 83 -21.15 7.73 -23.48
CA LYS A 83 -22.07 6.81 -22.80
C LYS A 83 -21.43 5.47 -22.36
N ASP A 84 -20.30 5.10 -22.96
CA ASP A 84 -19.70 3.77 -22.84
C ASP A 84 -18.44 3.79 -21.95
N GLU A 85 -17.69 4.90 -21.92
CA GLU A 85 -16.42 5.02 -21.22
C GLU A 85 -16.03 6.47 -20.84
N ILE A 86 -15.17 6.56 -19.82
CA ILE A 86 -14.36 7.71 -19.43
C ILE A 86 -12.91 7.39 -19.78
N ILE A 87 -12.26 8.31 -20.49
CA ILE A 87 -10.84 8.23 -20.83
C ILE A 87 -10.11 9.45 -20.28
N HIS A 88 -8.95 9.20 -19.68
CA HIS A 88 -7.98 10.23 -19.34
C HIS A 88 -7.08 10.49 -20.56
N CYS A 89 -7.19 11.67 -21.16
CA CYS A 89 -6.47 12.02 -22.38
C CYS A 89 -5.04 12.49 -22.12
N TYR A 90 -4.86 13.39 -21.15
CA TYR A 90 -3.58 14.03 -20.87
C TYR A 90 -3.26 13.99 -19.40
N THR A 91 -2.08 13.47 -19.09
CA THR A 91 -1.58 13.38 -17.73
C THR A 91 -0.38 14.30 -17.59
N LEU A 92 -0.34 15.07 -16.51
CA LEU A 92 0.89 15.74 -16.05
C LEU A 92 1.73 14.70 -15.29
N ARG A 93 1.77 13.46 -15.80
CA ARG A 93 2.40 12.32 -15.14
C ARG A 93 3.87 12.58 -14.84
N TRP A 94 4.57 13.26 -15.76
CA TRP A 94 5.96 13.64 -15.58
C TRP A 94 6.17 14.62 -14.42
N LEU A 95 5.15 15.40 -14.07
CA LEU A 95 5.24 16.42 -13.03
C LEU A 95 5.21 15.82 -11.63
N VAL A 96 4.50 14.71 -11.45
CA VAL A 96 4.20 14.12 -10.13
C VAL A 96 4.40 12.60 -10.05
N ASN A 97 5.02 12.00 -11.07
CA ASN A 97 5.29 10.57 -11.19
C ASN A 97 4.06 9.67 -10.94
N ILE A 98 2.88 10.07 -11.40
CA ILE A 98 1.68 9.21 -11.32
C ILE A 98 1.81 8.06 -12.33
N HIS A 99 1.60 6.82 -11.92
CA HIS A 99 1.64 5.68 -12.82
C HIS A 99 0.36 5.54 -13.65
N GLU A 100 0.51 5.06 -14.89
CA GLU A 100 -0.62 4.78 -15.79
C GLU A 100 -1.69 3.87 -15.17
N LYS A 101 -1.27 2.90 -14.35
CA LYS A 101 -2.18 1.98 -13.63
C LYS A 101 -3.14 2.72 -12.69
N GLU A 102 -2.73 3.84 -12.13
CA GLU A 102 -3.55 4.64 -11.20
C GLU A 102 -4.69 5.30 -11.98
N TYR A 103 -4.41 5.93 -13.12
CA TYR A 103 -5.44 6.48 -14.01
C TYR A 103 -6.38 5.41 -14.55
N LYS A 104 -5.87 4.22 -14.92
CA LYS A 104 -6.72 3.10 -15.35
C LYS A 104 -7.66 2.64 -14.25
N THR A 105 -7.19 2.60 -13.01
CA THR A 105 -8.04 2.26 -11.86
C THR A 105 -9.15 3.28 -11.67
N LEU A 106 -8.83 4.57 -11.76
CA LEU A 106 -9.82 5.65 -11.72
C LEU A 106 -10.84 5.54 -12.85
N ALA A 107 -10.38 5.28 -14.08
CA ALA A 107 -11.25 5.13 -15.26
C ALA A 107 -12.18 3.94 -15.11
N ASN A 108 -11.69 2.79 -14.62
CA ASN A 108 -12.52 1.61 -14.38
C ASN A 108 -13.62 1.87 -13.35
N ALA A 109 -13.31 2.61 -12.27
CA ALA A 109 -14.30 3.00 -11.27
C ALA A 109 -15.38 3.94 -11.84
N GLY A 110 -14.97 4.90 -12.68
CA GLY A 110 -15.90 5.76 -13.42
C GLY A 110 -16.78 4.98 -14.40
N ASN A 111 -16.19 4.07 -15.17
CA ASN A 111 -16.89 3.24 -16.16
C ASN A 111 -17.94 2.32 -15.50
N ALA A 112 -17.68 1.84 -14.29
CA ALA A 112 -18.67 1.07 -13.53
C ALA A 112 -19.94 1.88 -13.20
N LEU A 113 -19.83 3.20 -13.08
CA LEU A 113 -20.98 4.10 -12.88
C LEU A 113 -21.67 4.46 -14.20
N LEU A 114 -20.92 4.58 -15.30
CA LEU A 114 -21.49 4.76 -16.63
C LEU A 114 -22.40 3.60 -17.04
N ASN A 115 -22.03 2.36 -16.72
CA ASN A 115 -22.86 1.17 -16.96
C ASN A 115 -24.24 1.23 -16.27
N LYS A 116 -24.41 2.13 -15.29
CA LYS A 116 -25.70 2.40 -14.63
C LYS A 116 -26.44 3.59 -15.25
N ASN A 117 -26.06 4.02 -16.45
CA ASN A 117 -26.52 5.23 -17.14
C ASN A 117 -26.36 6.50 -16.30
N ASN A 118 -25.33 6.56 -15.44
CA ASN A 118 -25.13 7.68 -14.53
C ASN A 118 -23.83 8.44 -14.86
N THR A 119 -23.88 9.24 -15.93
CA THR A 119 -22.76 10.07 -16.39
C THR A 119 -22.33 11.09 -15.35
N PHE A 120 -23.29 11.72 -14.65
CA PHE A 120 -22.98 12.75 -13.66
C PHE A 120 -22.16 12.19 -12.50
N ASP A 121 -22.61 11.10 -11.86
CA ASP A 121 -21.86 10.52 -10.74
C ASP A 121 -20.56 9.87 -11.19
N ALA A 122 -20.50 9.35 -12.42
CA ALA A 122 -19.26 8.84 -13.00
C ALA A 122 -18.21 9.94 -13.12
N LEU A 123 -18.57 11.08 -13.72
CA LEU A 123 -17.68 12.24 -13.84
C LEU A 123 -17.31 12.82 -12.47
N LYS A 124 -18.30 13.04 -11.60
CA LYS A 124 -18.08 13.58 -10.26
C LYS A 124 -17.07 12.73 -9.48
N ASN A 125 -17.27 11.42 -9.44
CA ASN A 125 -16.35 10.52 -8.73
C ASN A 125 -14.96 10.52 -9.38
N TYR A 126 -14.90 10.51 -10.71
CA TYR A 126 -13.63 10.54 -11.42
C TYR A 126 -12.83 11.81 -11.08
N ILE A 127 -13.46 12.99 -11.18
CA ILE A 127 -12.81 14.29 -10.92
C ILE A 127 -12.32 14.38 -9.48
N ILE A 128 -13.16 13.99 -8.50
CA ILE A 128 -12.80 14.00 -7.08
C ILE A 128 -11.60 13.07 -6.83
N ASN A 129 -11.65 11.83 -7.31
CA ASN A 129 -10.57 10.88 -7.05
C ASN A 129 -9.27 11.28 -7.77
N LEU A 130 -9.37 11.84 -8.98
CA LEU A 130 -8.22 12.41 -9.68
C LEU A 130 -7.59 13.56 -8.89
N ARG A 131 -8.41 14.44 -8.31
CA ARG A 131 -7.96 15.55 -7.47
C ARG A 131 -7.19 15.04 -6.26
N GLU A 132 -7.76 14.08 -5.52
CA GLU A 132 -7.12 13.50 -4.34
C GLU A 132 -5.80 12.81 -4.69
N LEU A 133 -5.75 12.10 -5.82
CA LEU A 133 -4.52 11.51 -6.33
C LEU A 133 -3.43 12.56 -6.57
N TYR A 134 -3.75 13.69 -7.21
CA TYR A 134 -2.79 14.79 -7.39
C TYR A 134 -2.37 15.43 -6.07
N ILE A 135 -3.31 15.68 -5.16
CA ILE A 135 -3.03 16.25 -3.84
C ILE A 135 -2.07 15.36 -3.04
N GLN A 136 -2.32 14.05 -3.02
CA GLN A 136 -1.49 13.06 -2.36
C GLN A 136 -0.08 13.02 -2.96
N ARG A 137 0.06 13.22 -4.27
CA ARG A 137 1.37 13.27 -4.90
C ARG A 137 2.09 14.57 -4.59
N PHE A 138 1.44 15.71 -4.66
CA PHE A 138 2.07 16.99 -4.30
C PHE A 138 2.53 17.05 -2.84
N SER A 139 1.80 16.45 -1.90
CA SER A 139 2.25 16.43 -0.50
C SER A 139 3.57 15.68 -0.28
N THR A 140 3.94 14.76 -1.19
CA THR A 140 5.28 14.15 -1.18
C THR A 140 6.38 15.11 -1.66
N PHE A 141 6.07 16.05 -2.55
CA PHE A 141 7.01 17.08 -3.03
C PHE A 141 7.15 18.27 -2.07
N ASP A 142 6.06 18.69 -1.43
CA ASP A 142 6.09 19.80 -0.45
C ASP A 142 7.00 19.47 0.77
N TYR A 143 7.18 18.18 1.07
CA TYR A 143 8.12 17.70 2.08
C TYR A 143 9.59 17.87 1.66
N ASP A 144 9.89 17.81 0.37
CA ASP A 144 11.26 17.99 -0.14
C ASP A 144 11.64 19.47 -0.26
N VAL A 145 10.72 20.34 -0.69
CA VAL A 145 11.01 21.78 -0.86
C VAL A 145 11.12 22.53 0.49
N SER A 146 10.37 22.11 1.52
CA SER A 146 10.52 22.68 2.87
C SER A 146 11.80 22.22 3.60
N ASN A 147 12.55 21.27 3.05
CA ASN A 147 13.79 20.75 3.61
C ASN A 147 15.06 21.14 2.84
N GLU A 148 15.02 22.11 1.93
CA GLU A 148 16.26 22.65 1.34
C GLU A 148 17.19 23.34 2.37
N ASN A 149 16.78 23.46 3.64
CA ASN A 149 17.65 23.83 4.77
C ASN A 149 18.01 22.67 5.73
N LYS A 150 17.72 21.41 5.39
CA LYS A 150 18.15 20.26 6.18
C LYS A 150 18.91 19.27 5.30
N SER A 151 20.20 19.17 5.59
CA SER A 151 21.14 18.30 4.89
C SER A 151 20.59 16.88 4.74
N PRO A 152 20.93 16.15 3.64
CA PRO A 152 20.48 14.79 3.37
C PRO A 152 20.77 13.76 4.47
N GLN A 153 21.59 14.12 5.47
CA GLN A 153 21.95 13.27 6.58
C GLN A 153 20.80 13.05 7.58
N GLN A 154 19.83 13.97 7.73
CA GLN A 154 18.82 13.84 8.80
C GLN A 154 17.71 12.80 8.53
N TYR A 155 17.40 12.50 7.26
CA TYR A 155 16.38 11.49 6.92
C TYR A 155 16.85 10.06 7.12
N SER A 156 18.17 9.82 6.97
CA SER A 156 18.77 8.52 7.23
C SER A 156 18.59 8.09 8.69
N TYR A 157 18.78 9.00 9.66
CA TYR A 157 18.69 8.66 11.08
C TYR A 157 17.27 8.37 11.57
N LYS A 158 16.23 9.03 11.05
CA LYS A 158 14.84 8.75 11.46
C LYS A 158 14.35 7.40 10.94
N LEU A 159 14.66 7.07 9.68
CA LEU A 159 14.31 5.77 9.12
C LEU A 159 15.10 4.65 9.82
N LEU A 160 16.39 4.85 10.07
CA LEU A 160 17.21 3.90 10.84
C LEU A 160 16.73 3.74 12.29
N ALA A 161 16.27 4.82 12.93
CA ALA A 161 15.71 4.75 14.27
C ALA A 161 14.40 3.95 14.30
N ILE A 162 13.49 4.15 13.32
CA ILE A 162 12.25 3.38 13.22
C ILE A 162 12.55 1.89 12.97
N ILE A 163 13.48 1.58 12.06
CA ILE A 163 13.92 0.20 11.79
C ILE A 163 14.53 -0.43 13.05
N SER A 164 15.37 0.29 13.78
CA SER A 164 15.98 -0.17 15.03
C SER A 164 14.95 -0.47 16.13
N ILE A 165 13.91 0.37 16.26
CA ILE A 165 12.81 0.14 17.20
C ILE A 165 12.01 -1.12 16.82
N ILE A 166 11.70 -1.30 15.53
CA ILE A 166 10.98 -2.49 15.05
C ILE A 166 11.79 -3.76 15.30
N ILE A 167 13.09 -3.76 14.99
CA ILE A 167 13.98 -4.90 15.24
C ILE A 167 14.05 -5.21 16.74
N SER A 168 14.16 -4.19 17.59
CA SER A 168 14.19 -4.36 19.06
C SER A 168 12.89 -4.96 19.60
N LEU A 169 11.74 -4.54 19.08
CA LEU A 169 10.43 -5.11 19.44
C LEU A 169 10.29 -6.57 19.01
N ILE A 170 10.74 -6.92 17.79
CA ILE A 170 10.71 -8.30 17.29
C ILE A 170 11.62 -9.19 18.14
N LEU A 171 12.86 -8.76 18.41
CA LEU A 171 13.79 -9.51 19.25
C LEU A 171 13.26 -9.71 20.67
N GLY A 172 12.65 -8.67 21.26
CA GLY A 172 11.99 -8.76 22.56
C GLY A 172 10.84 -9.76 22.58
N LEU A 173 10.01 -9.78 21.53
CA LEU A 173 8.89 -10.72 21.40
C LEU A 173 9.40 -12.17 21.27
N VAL A 174 10.43 -12.39 20.45
CA VAL A 174 11.05 -13.72 20.28
C VAL A 174 11.65 -14.22 21.60
N LEU A 175 12.38 -13.36 22.33
CA LEU A 175 12.95 -13.72 23.62
C LEU A 175 11.87 -14.05 24.66
N PHE A 176 10.78 -13.28 24.68
CA PHE A 176 9.63 -13.53 25.54
C PHE A 176 8.98 -14.88 25.25
N ILE A 177 8.77 -15.22 23.97
CA ILE A 177 8.24 -16.54 23.56
C ILE A 177 9.16 -17.67 24.02
N LEU A 178 10.48 -17.54 23.84
CA LEU A 178 11.45 -18.55 24.27
C LEU A 178 11.47 -18.76 25.79
N ILE A 179 11.37 -17.67 26.57
CA ILE A 179 11.28 -17.74 28.04
C ILE A 179 9.99 -18.46 28.45
N CYS A 180 8.85 -18.12 27.83
CA CYS A 180 7.57 -18.78 28.09
C CYS A 180 7.61 -20.28 27.77
N GLN A 181 8.18 -20.66 26.62
CA GLN A 181 8.35 -22.07 26.24
C GLN A 181 9.26 -22.81 27.23
N ARG A 182 10.39 -22.22 27.62
CA ARG A 182 11.30 -22.82 28.60
C ARG A 182 10.60 -23.04 29.95
N ARG A 183 9.79 -22.08 30.41
CA ARG A 183 9.03 -22.20 31.66
C ARG A 183 7.97 -23.30 31.58
N GLN A 184 7.27 -23.43 30.45
CA GLN A 184 6.32 -24.53 30.24
C GLN A 184 7.00 -25.90 30.26
N ILE A 185 8.15 -26.03 29.59
CA ILE A 185 8.94 -27.28 29.60
C ILE A 185 9.42 -27.61 31.01
N GLN A 186 9.89 -26.62 31.76
CA GLN A 186 10.34 -26.83 33.14
C GLN A 186 9.19 -27.30 34.04
N ASN A 187 8.04 -26.62 33.98
CA ASN A 187 6.85 -27.03 34.74
C ASN A 187 6.40 -28.46 34.38
N TYR A 188 6.48 -28.86 33.11
CA TYR A 188 6.18 -30.22 32.67
C TYR A 188 7.17 -31.26 33.22
N LEU A 189 8.47 -30.93 33.21
CA LEU A 189 9.51 -31.80 33.78
C LEU A 189 9.37 -31.95 35.30
N ASP A 190 9.06 -30.86 36.00
CA ASP A 190 8.86 -30.86 37.46
C ASP A 190 7.64 -31.72 37.84
N GLN A 191 6.52 -31.60 37.10
CA GLN A 191 5.36 -32.48 37.28
C GLN A 191 5.68 -33.96 37.02
N ARG A 192 6.42 -34.25 35.94
CA ARG A 192 6.82 -35.63 35.61
C ARG A 192 7.73 -36.25 36.66
N ASN A 193 8.66 -35.47 37.22
CA ASN A 193 9.56 -35.92 38.27
C ASN A 193 8.83 -36.14 39.60
N ALA A 194 7.86 -35.27 39.94
CA ALA A 194 7.00 -35.47 41.11
C ALA A 194 6.22 -36.80 41.01
N SER A 195 5.57 -37.07 39.86
CA SER A 195 4.84 -38.32 39.65
C SER A 195 5.73 -39.57 39.68
N ARG A 196 6.98 -39.48 39.19
CA ARG A 196 7.93 -40.60 39.19
C ARG A 196 8.44 -40.95 40.59
N THR A 197 8.53 -39.95 41.48
CA THR A 197 8.96 -40.13 42.87
C THR A 197 7.89 -40.85 43.69
N GLU A 198 6.61 -40.56 43.44
CA GLU A 198 5.49 -41.30 44.05
C GLU A 198 5.45 -42.77 43.59
N THR A 199 5.83 -43.07 42.33
CA THR A 199 5.81 -44.46 41.84
C THR A 199 6.96 -45.31 42.42
N GLN A 200 8.11 -44.71 42.74
CA GLN A 200 9.25 -45.44 43.30
C GLN A 200 9.08 -45.80 44.78
N LEU A 201 8.27 -45.07 45.55
CA LEU A 201 8.00 -45.41 46.95
C LEU A 201 7.13 -46.68 47.13
N MET A 202 6.50 -47.19 46.06
CA MET A 202 5.57 -48.32 46.13
C MET A 202 6.13 -49.65 45.56
N THR A 203 7.42 -49.76 45.29
CA THR A 203 7.97 -51.01 44.72
C THR A 203 8.45 -51.96 45.83
N PRO A 204 7.90 -53.19 45.97
CA PRO A 204 8.28 -54.10 47.05
C PRO A 204 9.68 -54.71 46.80
N MET A 205 10.53 -54.70 47.83
CA MET A 205 11.85 -55.36 47.81
C MET A 205 11.68 -56.87 47.56
N GLN A 206 12.34 -57.39 46.51
CA GLN A 206 12.48 -58.84 46.34
C GLN A 206 13.56 -59.41 47.28
N PRO A 207 13.36 -60.62 47.85
CA PRO A 207 14.25 -61.17 48.87
C PRO A 207 15.65 -61.50 48.32
N VAL A 208 16.65 -61.14 49.12
CA VAL A 208 18.11 -61.24 48.90
C VAL A 208 18.60 -62.61 48.43
N GLU A 209 17.81 -63.66 48.67
CA GLU A 209 18.13 -65.05 48.35
C GLU A 209 18.22 -65.33 46.84
N VAL A 210 17.46 -64.60 46.02
CA VAL A 210 17.49 -64.76 44.54
C VAL A 210 18.77 -64.20 43.92
N VAL A 211 19.34 -63.15 44.52
CA VAL A 211 20.57 -62.51 44.03
C VAL A 211 21.80 -63.38 44.33
N LYS A 212 21.82 -64.05 45.49
CA LYS A 212 22.96 -64.89 45.91
C LYS A 212 23.12 -66.13 45.01
N LYS A 213 22.01 -66.81 44.66
CA LYS A 213 22.03 -67.97 43.75
C LYS A 213 22.49 -67.67 42.33
N ARG A 214 22.35 -66.42 41.86
CA ARG A 214 22.86 -66.02 40.54
C ARG A 214 24.37 -65.88 40.52
N ARG A 215 24.95 -65.32 41.58
CA ARG A 215 26.41 -65.09 41.68
C ARG A 215 27.21 -66.38 41.75
N GLU A 216 26.73 -67.35 42.54
CA GLU A 216 27.37 -68.67 42.67
C GLU A 216 27.36 -69.48 41.36
N ARG A 217 26.35 -69.28 40.50
CA ARG A 217 26.27 -69.92 39.17
C ARG A 217 27.22 -69.29 38.14
N GLU A 218 27.61 -68.03 38.32
CA GLU A 218 28.56 -67.33 37.43
C GLU A 218 30.01 -67.68 37.78
N GLU A 219 30.35 -67.79 39.07
CA GLU A 219 31.70 -68.18 39.51
C GLU A 219 32.03 -69.64 39.14
N ALA A 220 31.05 -70.55 39.20
CA ALA A 220 31.23 -71.94 38.79
C ALA A 220 31.48 -72.12 37.28
N ARG A 221 31.05 -71.18 36.42
CA ARG A 221 31.32 -71.25 34.97
C ARG A 221 32.73 -70.82 34.60
N ASN A 222 33.37 -69.97 35.40
CA ASN A 222 34.71 -69.45 35.11
C ASN A 222 35.83 -70.41 35.51
N LEU A 223 35.56 -71.41 36.35
CA LEU A 223 36.55 -72.40 36.81
C LEU A 223 36.73 -73.61 35.87
N VAL A 224 35.87 -73.79 34.87
CA VAL A 224 35.91 -74.94 33.93
C VAL A 224 36.74 -74.64 32.66
N ASN A 225 37.19 -73.39 32.48
CA ASN A 225 37.92 -72.94 31.28
C ASN A 225 39.41 -72.57 31.54
N LEU A 226 40.05 -73.15 32.56
CA LEU A 226 41.49 -73.02 32.84
C LEU A 226 42.17 -74.39 32.92
#